data_AF-A0A067QVK1-F1
#
_entry.id   AF-A0A067QVK1-F1
#
_cell.length_a   1.000
_cell.length_b   1.000
_cell.length_c   1.000
_cell.angle_alpha   90.00
_cell.angle_beta   90.00
_cell.angle_gamma   90.00
#
_symmetry.space_group_name_H-M   'P 1'
#
loop_
_entity.id
_entity.type
_entity.pdbx_description
1 polymer ?
#
loop_
_entity_poly.entity_id
_entity_poly.type
_entity_poly.pdbx_seq_one_letter_code
_entity_poly.pdbx_strand_id
1 'polypeptide(L)'
;MGAAEGAFPRHGARLMDADANMNCTKRRPEEARSDVVAAAAAAAETPKEGEDTGRTRDYVATWRWPDLAVQLFIHVGCLYGFYLILTSVRLLTTIWAFVVVYASGIGITAGAHRLWSHRAYKAKWPLRLLLVTLFTVSGQRHVYQWALDHRVHHKYSETDADPHDARRGFLFSHVGWLVLTPHPEVEEKRKFVDMSDLEADPIVMWQKRLYVPLFAIFVIAIPVLVPWYFWDEGLWQSFWVLFNCRFCVTLNIAFFVNSIAHMWGNRPYDKNISPVENFAVSMAALGEGWHNYHHVFPYDYKTAELGHYSLNLTTAFIDFFAWLGWAYDCKTVSEEMIRRRVHRSGDGSHRLWGWGDKDIPEEDLRDLESVIPSKDQ
;
A
#
# COMPACT_ATOMS: atom_id res chain seq x y z
N MET A 1 -51.30 -4.56 29.60
CA MET A 1 -51.02 -4.12 30.98
C MET A 1 -49.53 -3.73 31.05
N GLY A 2 -49.25 -2.45 31.33
CA GLY A 2 -47.93 -1.83 31.64
C GLY A 2 -46.92 -1.76 30.48
N ALA A 3 -46.53 -0.64 29.84
CA ALA A 3 -46.27 0.76 30.20
C ALA A 3 -44.98 1.01 31.03
N ALA A 4 -43.99 1.66 30.40
CA ALA A 4 -43.03 2.69 30.88
C ALA A 4 -41.75 2.64 30.00
N GLU A 5 -41.43 3.59 29.12
CA GLU A 5 -41.01 5.01 29.27
C GLU A 5 -39.70 5.25 30.03
N GLY A 6 -38.81 6.03 29.40
CA GLY A 6 -37.53 6.54 29.93
C GLY A 6 -36.67 7.11 28.78
N ALA A 7 -36.98 8.28 28.22
CA ALA A 7 -36.64 9.64 28.69
C ALA A 7 -35.19 10.08 28.37
N PHE A 8 -35.05 10.82 27.26
CA PHE A 8 -33.93 11.72 26.94
C PHE A 8 -34.14 13.08 27.63
N PRO A 9 -33.09 13.80 28.06
CA PRO A 9 -33.16 15.24 28.26
C PRO A 9 -32.52 15.98 27.07
N ARG A 10 -33.35 16.79 26.40
CA ARG A 10 -32.94 18.00 25.67
C ARG A 10 -32.97 19.18 26.65
N HIS A 11 -31.92 19.98 26.67
CA HIS A 11 -31.94 21.39 27.09
C HIS A 11 -31.24 22.17 25.96
N GLY A 12 -31.79 23.22 25.36
CA GLY A 12 -32.81 24.15 25.84
C GLY A 12 -32.18 25.55 25.80
N ALA A 13 -32.17 26.16 24.62
CA ALA A 13 -31.77 27.55 24.45
C ALA A 13 -32.73 28.48 25.19
N ARG A 14 -32.20 29.49 25.89
CA ARG A 14 -32.94 30.67 26.33
C ARG A 14 -32.18 31.92 25.95
N LEU A 15 -32.83 32.73 25.12
CA LEU A 15 -32.64 34.17 24.94
C LEU A 15 -33.43 34.92 26.02
N MET A 16 -32.91 36.07 26.44
CA MET A 16 -33.51 37.24 27.13
C MET A 16 -32.40 37.84 28.01
N ASP A 17 -32.15 39.14 28.12
CA ASP A 17 -32.62 40.34 27.45
C ASP A 17 -31.55 41.42 27.74
N ALA A 18 -31.51 42.44 26.89
CA ALA A 18 -30.66 43.61 27.03
C ALA A 18 -31.09 44.49 28.20
N ASP A 19 -30.14 45.12 28.89
CA ASP A 19 -30.34 46.48 29.37
C ASP A 19 -29.02 47.24 29.54
N ALA A 20 -29.13 48.53 29.26
CA ALA A 20 -28.08 49.47 28.98
C ALA A 20 -27.26 49.87 30.23
N ASN A 21 -25.96 50.14 30.02
CA ASN A 21 -25.44 51.40 30.54
C ASN A 21 -24.32 51.97 29.66
N MET A 22 -24.66 53.09 29.04
CA MET A 22 -23.83 53.92 28.19
C MET A 22 -22.92 54.75 29.09
N ASN A 23 -21.60 54.57 29.01
CA ASN A 23 -20.66 55.56 29.55
C ASN A 23 -19.59 55.87 28.49
N CYS A 24 -19.90 56.90 27.70
CA CYS A 24 -19.05 57.43 26.65
C CYS A 24 -18.06 58.43 27.26
N THR A 25 -16.84 57.99 27.60
CA THR A 25 -15.72 58.88 27.87
C THR A 25 -14.92 59.09 26.58
N LYS A 26 -15.04 60.29 26.00
CA LYS A 26 -14.25 60.75 24.85
C LYS A 26 -12.75 60.74 25.19
N ARG A 27 -11.98 59.78 24.66
CA ARG A 27 -10.51 59.87 24.61
C ARG A 27 -10.09 60.77 23.44
N ARG A 28 -9.04 61.58 23.64
CA ARG A 28 -8.49 62.52 22.65
C ARG A 28 -7.78 61.77 21.51
N PRO A 29 -7.68 62.36 20.29
CA PRO A 29 -7.18 61.68 19.09
C PRO A 29 -5.67 61.35 19.10
N GLU A 30 -4.90 61.84 20.07
CA GLU A 30 -3.44 61.64 20.12
C GLU A 30 -3.02 60.40 20.95
N GLU A 31 -3.81 59.95 21.92
CA GLU A 31 -3.52 58.71 22.68
C GLU A 31 -3.91 57.45 21.90
N ALA A 32 -4.91 57.53 21.01
CA ALA A 32 -5.29 56.42 20.14
C ALA A 32 -4.22 56.09 19.08
N ARG A 33 -3.28 57.01 18.80
CA ARG A 33 -2.17 56.78 17.85
C ARG A 33 -0.96 56.12 18.50
N SER A 34 -0.68 56.35 19.79
CA SER A 34 0.41 55.64 20.48
C SER A 34 0.05 54.19 20.75
N ASP A 35 -1.21 53.91 21.08
CA ASP A 35 -1.66 52.55 21.43
C ASP A 35 -1.74 51.64 20.19
N VAL A 36 -2.08 52.19 19.02
CA VAL A 36 -2.09 51.44 17.75
C VAL A 36 -0.68 51.21 17.21
N VAL A 37 0.27 52.13 17.44
CA VAL A 37 1.68 51.94 17.04
C VAL A 37 2.42 51.01 18.01
N ALA A 38 2.09 51.03 19.30
CA ALA A 38 2.62 50.07 20.28
C ALA A 38 2.02 48.65 20.10
N ALA A 39 0.73 48.54 19.76
CA ALA A 39 0.09 47.27 19.43
C ALA A 39 0.59 46.70 18.08
N ALA A 40 0.92 47.56 17.10
CA ALA A 40 1.53 47.14 15.83
C ALA A 40 3.01 46.75 15.98
N ALA A 41 3.75 47.37 16.91
CA ALA A 41 5.12 46.99 17.23
C ALA A 41 5.20 45.70 18.09
N ALA A 42 4.20 45.43 18.93
CA ALA A 42 4.06 44.16 19.65
C ALA A 42 3.51 43.02 18.77
N ALA A 43 2.93 43.34 17.60
CA ALA A 43 2.45 42.36 16.61
C ALA A 43 3.45 42.08 15.47
N ALA A 44 4.66 42.66 15.54
CA ALA A 44 5.73 42.47 14.56
C ALA A 44 6.92 41.65 15.10
N GLU A 45 6.77 41.02 16.27
CA GLU A 45 7.62 39.89 16.63
C GLU A 45 7.05 38.63 15.98
N THR A 46 7.60 38.26 14.82
CA THR A 46 7.56 36.87 14.37
C THR A 46 7.83 35.99 15.58
N PRO A 47 7.04 34.93 15.83
CA PRO A 47 7.45 33.95 16.81
C PRO A 47 8.86 33.54 16.37
N LYS A 48 9.88 33.85 17.19
CA LYS A 48 11.11 33.08 17.13
C LYS A 48 10.61 31.66 17.14
N GLU A 49 10.90 30.91 16.09
CA GLU A 49 10.72 29.47 16.06
C GLU A 49 11.06 29.02 17.46
N GLY A 50 10.02 28.60 18.19
CA GLY A 50 10.27 27.89 19.42
C GLY A 50 11.22 26.82 18.96
N GLU A 51 12.43 26.83 19.51
CA GLU A 51 13.23 25.65 19.59
C GLU A 51 12.29 24.59 20.15
N ASP A 52 11.60 23.90 19.24
CA ASP A 52 11.18 22.56 19.45
C ASP A 52 12.51 21.80 19.51
N THR A 53 13.13 21.92 20.68
CA THR A 53 13.91 20.86 21.28
C THR A 53 12.97 19.71 21.63
N GLY A 54 12.09 19.35 20.69
CA GLY A 54 11.67 17.99 20.44
C GLY A 54 12.95 17.24 20.14
N ARG A 55 13.65 16.87 21.20
CA ARG A 55 14.46 15.66 21.22
C ARG A 55 13.66 14.67 20.40
N THR A 56 14.14 14.34 19.20
CA THR A 56 13.95 13.01 18.64
C THR A 56 14.30 12.09 19.80
N ARG A 57 13.26 11.65 20.53
CA ARG A 57 13.45 10.61 21.54
C ARG A 57 14.01 9.48 20.71
N ASP A 58 15.25 9.08 20.98
CA ASP A 58 15.86 7.93 20.32
C ASP A 58 14.84 6.79 20.38
N TYR A 59 14.18 6.54 19.25
CA TYR A 59 13.11 5.58 19.20
C TYR A 59 13.76 4.20 19.25
N VAL A 60 13.51 3.48 20.33
CA VAL A 60 13.97 2.11 20.48
C VAL A 60 12.80 1.18 20.22
N ALA A 61 12.88 0.46 19.10
CA ALA A 61 11.89 -0.56 18.76
C ALA A 61 11.85 -1.66 19.82
N THR A 62 10.64 -2.10 20.16
CA THR A 62 10.41 -3.17 21.14
C THR A 62 9.66 -4.32 20.51
N TRP A 63 9.89 -5.54 21.03
CA TRP A 63 9.25 -6.74 20.53
C TRP A 63 7.75 -6.75 20.82
N ARG A 64 6.96 -7.01 19.79
CA ARG A 64 5.56 -7.37 19.88
C ARG A 64 5.46 -8.88 19.97
N TRP A 65 5.63 -9.40 21.18
CA TRP A 65 5.70 -10.85 21.44
C TRP A 65 4.56 -11.68 20.83
N PRO A 66 3.28 -11.24 20.84
CA PRO A 66 2.22 -11.98 20.17
C PRO A 66 2.42 -12.08 18.65
N ASP A 67 2.82 -10.98 18.01
CA ASP A 67 3.08 -10.96 16.57
C ASP A 67 4.30 -11.83 16.22
N LEU A 68 5.35 -11.79 17.04
CA LEU A 68 6.51 -12.69 16.89
C LEU A 68 6.10 -14.16 17.01
N ALA A 69 5.29 -14.52 18.00
CA ALA A 69 4.82 -15.89 18.18
C ALA A 69 4.00 -16.38 16.97
N VAL A 70 3.14 -15.52 16.42
CA VAL A 70 2.38 -15.81 15.19
C VAL A 70 3.32 -16.00 14.01
N GLN A 71 4.31 -15.12 13.82
CA GLN A 71 5.27 -15.27 12.73
C GLN A 71 6.10 -16.56 12.87
N LEU A 72 6.55 -16.91 14.07
CA LEU A 72 7.26 -18.16 14.32
C LEU A 72 6.38 -19.38 14.01
N PHE A 73 5.12 -19.37 14.43
CA PHE A 73 4.18 -20.45 14.13
C PHE A 73 3.96 -20.63 12.61
N ILE A 74 3.82 -19.53 11.87
CA ILE A 74 3.63 -19.56 10.41
C ILE A 74 4.91 -19.98 9.68
N HIS A 75 6.09 -19.57 10.14
CA HIS A 75 7.34 -19.91 9.45
C HIS A 75 7.83 -21.33 9.77
N VAL A 76 7.76 -21.76 11.03
CA VAL A 76 8.08 -23.15 11.41
C VAL A 76 7.09 -24.12 10.79
N GLY A 77 5.80 -23.79 10.82
CA GLY A 77 4.77 -24.59 10.16
C GLY A 77 4.92 -24.65 8.64
N CYS A 78 5.47 -23.60 8.01
CA CYS A 78 5.79 -23.61 6.59
C CYS A 78 6.86 -24.64 6.24
N LEU A 79 7.94 -24.74 7.03
CA LEU A 79 8.96 -25.76 6.85
C LEU A 79 8.37 -27.17 6.97
N TYR A 80 7.49 -27.38 7.94
CA TYR A 80 6.78 -28.65 8.09
C TYR A 80 5.83 -28.93 6.91
N GLY A 81 5.10 -27.92 6.44
CA GLY A 81 4.24 -28.05 5.26
C GLY A 81 5.03 -28.38 3.99
N PHE A 82 6.21 -27.79 3.78
CA PHE A 82 7.12 -28.19 2.69
C PHE A 82 7.56 -29.64 2.80
N TYR A 83 7.93 -30.09 4.00
CA TYR A 83 8.22 -31.50 4.24
C TYR A 83 7.03 -32.40 3.87
N LEU A 84 5.80 -32.02 4.25
CA LEU A 84 4.59 -32.78 3.89
C LEU A 84 4.33 -32.79 2.38
N ILE A 85 4.55 -31.65 1.69
CA ILE A 85 4.44 -31.53 0.23
C ILE A 85 5.33 -32.55 -0.49
N LEU A 86 6.54 -32.77 0.03
CA LEU A 86 7.51 -33.67 -0.59
C LEU A 86 7.31 -35.15 -0.23
N THR A 87 6.54 -35.46 0.82
CA THR A 87 6.53 -36.82 1.40
C THR A 87 5.16 -37.49 1.44
N SER A 88 4.08 -36.74 1.65
CA SER A 88 2.81 -37.34 2.10
C SER A 88 1.54 -36.74 1.52
N VAL A 89 1.54 -35.48 1.07
CA VAL A 89 0.31 -34.88 0.52
C VAL A 89 0.09 -35.31 -0.93
N ARG A 90 -1.18 -35.32 -1.34
CA ARG A 90 -1.58 -35.61 -2.72
C ARG A 90 -1.18 -34.45 -3.64
N LEU A 91 -0.82 -34.77 -4.88
CA LEU A 91 -0.48 -33.77 -5.90
C LEU A 91 -1.58 -32.70 -6.09
N LEU A 92 -2.86 -33.12 -6.01
CA LEU A 92 -3.99 -32.19 -6.11
C LEU A 92 -4.01 -31.14 -4.99
N THR A 93 -3.56 -31.49 -3.77
CA THR A 93 -3.45 -30.54 -2.66
C THR A 93 -2.37 -29.50 -2.93
N THR A 94 -1.24 -29.91 -3.52
CA THR A 94 -0.17 -28.99 -3.93
C THR A 94 -0.62 -28.07 -5.06
N ILE A 95 -1.33 -28.60 -6.07
CA ILE A 95 -1.91 -27.79 -7.15
C ILE A 95 -2.93 -26.80 -6.59
N TRP A 96 -3.79 -27.24 -5.67
CA TRP A 96 -4.75 -26.38 -5.01
C TRP A 96 -4.08 -25.27 -4.19
N ALA A 97 -3.01 -25.58 -3.44
CA ALA A 97 -2.20 -24.58 -2.75
C ALA A 97 -1.70 -23.49 -3.72
N PHE A 98 -1.16 -23.91 -4.86
CA PHE A 98 -0.68 -23.00 -5.90
C PHE A 98 -1.80 -22.13 -6.47
N VAL A 99 -2.96 -22.71 -6.80
CA VAL A 99 -4.13 -21.96 -7.26
C VAL A 99 -4.56 -20.91 -6.24
N VAL A 100 -4.61 -21.26 -4.95
CA VAL A 100 -5.00 -20.34 -3.88
C VAL A 100 -3.97 -19.21 -3.70
N VAL A 101 -2.67 -19.49 -3.82
CA VAL A 101 -1.61 -18.46 -3.81
C VAL A 101 -1.85 -17.45 -4.93
N TYR A 102 -2.01 -17.90 -6.17
CA TYR A 102 -2.18 -17.02 -7.33
C TYR A 102 -3.51 -16.24 -7.26
N ALA A 103 -4.59 -16.90 -6.87
CA ALA A 103 -5.89 -16.25 -6.68
C ALA A 103 -5.81 -15.14 -5.62
N SER A 104 -5.12 -15.39 -4.51
CA SER A 104 -4.90 -14.37 -3.47
C SER A 104 -3.96 -13.25 -3.92
N GLY A 105 -2.96 -13.57 -4.74
CA GLY A 105 -2.06 -12.60 -5.37
C GLY A 105 -2.80 -11.62 -6.28
N ILE A 106 -3.79 -12.07 -7.06
CA ILE A 106 -4.68 -11.16 -7.82
C ILE A 106 -5.48 -10.25 -6.88
N GLY A 107 -5.96 -10.77 -5.74
CA GLY A 107 -6.63 -9.95 -4.72
C GLY A 107 -5.76 -8.84 -4.16
N ILE A 108 -4.46 -9.11 -3.92
CA ILE A 108 -3.48 -8.11 -3.48
C ILE A 108 -3.24 -7.10 -4.60
N THR A 109 -2.83 -7.57 -5.77
CA THR A 109 -2.30 -6.73 -6.86
C THR A 109 -3.40 -5.96 -7.60
N ALA A 110 -4.41 -6.64 -8.16
CA ALA A 110 -5.52 -5.97 -8.84
C ALA A 110 -6.45 -5.25 -7.86
N GLY A 111 -6.61 -5.78 -6.64
CA GLY A 111 -7.49 -5.24 -5.62
C GLY A 111 -6.82 -4.23 -4.70
N ALA A 112 -6.26 -4.71 -3.58
CA ALA A 112 -5.75 -3.87 -2.50
C ALA A 112 -4.78 -2.79 -2.99
N HIS A 113 -3.89 -3.16 -3.91
CA HIS A 113 -2.86 -2.30 -4.46
C HIS A 113 -3.41 -1.34 -5.53
N ARG A 114 -3.67 -1.82 -6.75
CA ARG A 114 -3.98 -0.96 -7.91
C ARG A 114 -5.35 -0.27 -7.81
N LEU A 115 -6.37 -0.98 -7.31
CA LEU A 115 -7.73 -0.43 -7.20
C LEU A 115 -7.88 0.46 -5.97
N TRP A 116 -7.67 -0.09 -4.77
CA TRP A 116 -8.02 0.61 -3.54
C TRP A 116 -6.91 1.52 -3.01
N SER A 117 -5.63 1.19 -3.18
CA SER A 117 -4.55 2.06 -2.70
C SER A 117 -4.27 3.19 -3.68
N HIS A 118 -4.16 2.88 -4.98
CA HIS A 118 -3.72 3.82 -6.00
C HIS A 118 -4.84 4.44 -6.84
N ARG A 119 -6.07 3.89 -6.78
CA ARG A 119 -7.19 4.34 -7.62
C ARG A 119 -6.79 4.38 -9.10
N ALA A 120 -6.02 3.40 -9.56
CA ALA A 120 -5.44 3.35 -10.90
C ALA A 120 -6.49 2.98 -11.97
N TYR A 121 -7.58 2.34 -11.55
CA TYR A 121 -8.77 2.09 -12.36
C TYR A 121 -10.02 2.11 -11.46
N LYS A 122 -11.21 2.03 -12.08
CA LYS A 122 -12.49 1.90 -11.38
C LYS A 122 -13.12 0.54 -11.64
N ALA A 123 -13.83 0.01 -10.65
CA ALA A 123 -14.47 -1.30 -10.72
C ALA A 123 -15.95 -1.23 -10.33
N LYS A 124 -16.80 -1.93 -11.08
CA LYS A 124 -18.20 -2.18 -10.70
C LYS A 124 -18.26 -3.10 -9.50
N TRP A 125 -19.39 -3.09 -8.79
CA TRP A 125 -19.56 -3.85 -7.54
C TRP A 125 -19.25 -5.35 -7.66
N PRO A 126 -19.52 -6.09 -8.77
CA PRO A 126 -19.19 -7.51 -8.83
C PRO A 126 -17.69 -7.77 -8.79
N LEU A 127 -16.91 -6.96 -9.53
CA LEU A 127 -15.46 -7.04 -9.52
C LEU A 127 -14.88 -6.63 -8.17
N ARG A 128 -15.42 -5.59 -7.53
CA ARG A 128 -15.02 -5.19 -6.18
C ARG A 128 -15.26 -6.30 -5.15
N LEU A 129 -16.41 -6.98 -5.23
CA LEU A 129 -16.72 -8.11 -4.36
C LEU A 129 -15.77 -9.29 -4.60
N LEU A 130 -15.51 -9.63 -5.87
CA LEU A 130 -14.55 -10.67 -6.22
C LEU A 130 -13.16 -10.34 -5.66
N LEU A 131 -12.65 -9.14 -5.92
CA LEU A 131 -11.31 -8.72 -5.47
C LEU A 131 -11.19 -8.65 -3.95
N VAL A 132 -12.24 -8.24 -3.22
CA VAL A 132 -12.17 -8.19 -1.75
C VAL A 132 -12.16 -9.60 -1.17
N THR A 133 -12.89 -10.54 -1.78
CA THR A 133 -12.85 -11.95 -1.40
C THR A 133 -11.47 -12.55 -1.67
N LEU A 134 -10.93 -12.37 -2.87
CA LEU A 134 -9.58 -12.83 -3.23
C LEU A 134 -8.51 -12.21 -2.32
N PHE A 135 -8.61 -10.92 -2.00
CA PHE A 135 -7.69 -10.28 -1.08
C PHE A 135 -7.82 -10.85 0.33
N THR A 136 -9.02 -11.18 0.78
CA THR A 136 -9.22 -11.78 2.11
C THR A 136 -8.55 -13.15 2.22
N VAL A 137 -8.51 -13.94 1.14
CA VAL A 137 -7.75 -15.21 1.08
C VAL A 137 -6.24 -14.99 1.34
N SER A 138 -5.70 -13.81 1.02
CA SER A 138 -4.29 -13.50 1.30
C SER A 138 -3.97 -13.41 2.79
N GLY A 139 -4.97 -13.11 3.64
CA GLY A 139 -4.79 -12.94 5.08
C GLY A 139 -4.06 -11.66 5.52
N GLN A 140 -3.81 -10.70 4.61
CA GLN A 140 -3.03 -9.48 4.89
C GLN A 140 -3.86 -8.32 5.48
N ARG A 141 -4.61 -8.59 6.56
CA ARG A 141 -5.56 -7.66 7.19
C ARG A 141 -6.70 -7.24 6.23
N HIS A 142 -7.58 -6.36 6.69
CA HIS A 142 -8.65 -5.82 5.87
C HIS A 142 -8.13 -4.75 4.90
N VAL A 143 -8.77 -4.61 3.73
CA VAL A 143 -8.33 -3.71 2.62
C VAL A 143 -8.06 -2.30 3.12
N TYR A 144 -8.93 -1.78 4.00
CA TYR A 144 -8.79 -0.44 4.55
C TYR A 144 -7.44 -0.20 5.24
N GLN A 145 -6.94 -1.16 6.05
CA GLN A 145 -5.68 -1.00 6.77
C GLN A 145 -4.51 -1.17 5.81
N TRP A 146 -4.59 -2.17 4.93
CA TRP A 146 -3.55 -2.42 3.93
C TRP A 146 -3.34 -1.19 3.04
N ALA A 147 -4.42 -0.60 2.53
CA ALA A 147 -4.34 0.58 1.69
C ALA A 147 -3.88 1.83 2.44
N LEU A 148 -4.24 1.98 3.73
CA LEU A 148 -3.70 3.05 4.57
C LEU A 148 -2.17 2.92 4.69
N ASP A 149 -1.67 1.76 5.08
CA ASP A 149 -0.24 1.51 5.22
C ASP A 149 0.51 1.69 3.90
N HIS A 150 -0.08 1.23 2.80
CA HIS A 150 0.49 1.38 1.46
C HIS A 150 0.54 2.84 0.98
N ARG A 151 -0.51 3.63 1.25
CA ARG A 151 -0.51 5.07 0.94
C ARG A 151 0.50 5.85 1.77
N VAL A 152 0.67 5.48 3.05
CA VAL A 152 1.73 6.05 3.91
C VAL A 152 3.10 5.69 3.34
N HIS A 153 3.32 4.42 2.98
CA HIS A 153 4.57 3.95 2.37
C HIS A 153 4.93 4.76 1.12
N HIS A 154 4.02 4.93 0.15
CA HIS A 154 4.35 5.74 -1.04
C HIS A 154 4.62 7.21 -0.74
N LYS A 155 3.89 7.80 0.22
CA LYS A 155 4.03 9.23 0.52
C LYS A 155 5.29 9.56 1.31
N TYR A 156 5.74 8.61 2.13
CA TYR A 156 6.85 8.80 3.06
C TYR A 156 7.91 7.71 2.93
N SER A 157 8.06 7.13 1.73
CA SER A 157 8.97 6.01 1.47
C SER A 157 10.39 6.37 1.88
N GLU A 158 11.08 5.41 2.50
CA GLU A 158 12.46 5.61 2.96
C GLU A 158 12.60 6.77 3.97
N THR A 159 11.61 6.88 4.87
CA THR A 159 11.63 7.77 6.05
C THR A 159 11.15 7.01 7.29
N ASP A 160 11.29 7.60 8.48
CA ASP A 160 10.84 6.96 9.71
C ASP A 160 9.30 6.86 9.81
N ALA A 161 8.58 7.51 8.89
CA ALA A 161 7.13 7.37 8.71
C ALA A 161 6.74 6.22 7.76
N ASP A 162 7.69 5.58 7.06
CA ASP A 162 7.44 4.40 6.24
C ASP A 162 7.22 3.16 7.14
N PRO A 163 6.06 2.47 7.06
CA PRO A 163 5.79 1.29 7.88
C PRO A 163 6.83 0.18 7.71
N HIS A 164 7.49 0.09 6.55
CA HIS A 164 8.47 -0.95 6.22
C HIS A 164 9.74 -0.36 5.60
N ASP A 165 10.20 0.79 6.12
CA ASP A 165 11.42 1.52 5.73
C ASP A 165 12.61 0.59 5.39
N ALA A 166 13.00 0.55 4.12
CA ALA A 166 14.07 -0.33 3.65
C ALA A 166 15.47 0.11 4.12
N ARG A 167 15.65 1.39 4.52
CA ARG A 167 16.91 1.88 5.11
C ARG A 167 17.26 1.16 6.42
N ARG A 168 16.26 0.62 7.11
CA ARG A 168 16.44 -0.20 8.33
C ARG A 168 16.90 -1.63 8.03
N GLY A 169 17.12 -1.95 6.76
CA GLY A 169 17.70 -3.20 6.29
C GLY A 169 16.67 -4.28 5.96
N PHE A 170 17.15 -5.30 5.23
CA PHE A 170 16.33 -6.36 4.66
C PHE A 170 15.39 -7.04 5.67
N LEU A 171 15.91 -7.45 6.84
CA LEU A 171 15.10 -8.17 7.82
C LEU A 171 13.95 -7.30 8.35
N PHE A 172 14.17 -5.99 8.50
CA PHE A 172 13.14 -5.08 8.95
C PHE A 172 12.03 -4.92 7.91
N SER A 173 12.38 -4.55 6.67
CA SER A 173 11.41 -4.30 5.61
C SER A 173 10.70 -5.59 5.13
N HIS A 174 11.35 -6.75 5.27
CA HIS A 174 10.75 -8.03 4.93
C HIS A 174 9.72 -8.49 5.97
N VAL A 175 10.09 -8.59 7.25
CA VAL A 175 9.18 -9.13 8.30
C VAL A 175 9.28 -8.43 9.65
N GLY A 176 10.41 -7.77 9.93
CA GLY A 176 10.68 -7.13 11.22
C GLY A 176 9.65 -6.07 11.60
N TRP A 177 9.14 -5.34 10.61
CA TRP A 177 8.10 -4.31 10.81
C TRP A 177 6.79 -4.86 11.43
N LEU A 178 6.50 -6.16 11.27
CA LEU A 178 5.32 -6.80 11.86
C LEU A 178 5.52 -7.17 13.33
N VAL A 179 6.75 -7.49 13.72
CA VAL A 179 7.08 -8.05 15.05
C VAL A 179 7.71 -7.04 16.00
N LEU A 180 8.00 -5.84 15.49
CA LEU A 180 8.47 -4.71 16.28
C LEU A 180 7.36 -3.66 16.41
N THR A 181 7.44 -2.85 17.46
CA THR A 181 6.61 -1.64 17.53
C THR A 181 6.89 -0.76 16.30
N PRO A 182 5.87 -0.05 15.78
CA PRO A 182 6.08 0.91 14.70
C PRO A 182 6.74 2.18 15.26
N HIS A 183 7.50 2.88 14.42
CA HIS A 183 8.02 4.20 14.75
C HIS A 183 6.84 5.18 14.98
N PRO A 184 6.91 6.12 15.95
CA PRO A 184 5.82 7.05 16.23
C PRO A 184 5.36 7.87 15.02
N GLU A 185 6.29 8.21 14.12
CA GLU A 185 5.95 8.94 12.89
C GLU A 185 5.03 8.14 11.97
N VAL A 186 5.13 6.80 11.93
CA VAL A 186 4.18 5.97 11.16
C VAL A 186 2.76 6.20 11.65
N GLU A 187 2.55 6.14 12.97
CA GLU A 187 1.22 6.34 13.57
C GLU A 187 0.72 7.79 13.43
N GLU A 188 1.63 8.75 13.45
CA GLU A 188 1.30 10.14 13.20
C GLU A 188 0.87 10.37 11.75
N LYS A 189 1.67 9.92 10.78
CA LYS A 189 1.43 10.15 9.35
C LYS A 189 0.22 9.38 8.81
N ARG A 190 -0.14 8.24 9.40
CA ARG A 190 -1.41 7.54 9.11
C ARG A 190 -2.63 8.45 9.25
N LYS A 191 -2.64 9.38 10.21
CA LYS A 191 -3.79 10.27 10.47
C LYS A 191 -4.00 11.32 9.37
N PHE A 192 -2.96 11.58 8.57
CA PHE A 192 -2.97 12.59 7.51
C PHE A 192 -3.19 12.01 6.11
N VAL A 193 -3.36 10.70 6.00
CA VAL A 193 -3.73 10.05 4.74
C VAL A 193 -5.24 10.09 4.59
N ASP A 194 -5.72 10.67 3.49
CA ASP A 194 -7.13 10.63 3.13
C ASP A 194 -7.55 9.18 2.83
N MET A 195 -8.60 8.72 3.50
CA MET A 195 -9.21 7.40 3.36
C MET A 195 -10.71 7.47 3.02
N SER A 196 -11.24 8.68 2.77
CA SER A 196 -12.68 8.93 2.58
C SER A 196 -13.29 8.13 1.43
N ASP A 197 -12.50 7.82 0.39
CA ASP A 197 -12.92 6.97 -0.71
C ASP A 197 -13.18 5.52 -0.30
N LEU A 198 -12.38 4.98 0.63
CA LEU A 198 -12.56 3.61 1.14
C LEU A 198 -13.65 3.56 2.20
N GLU A 199 -13.83 4.63 2.97
CA GLU A 199 -14.96 4.77 3.89
C GLU A 199 -16.30 4.82 3.15
N ALA A 200 -16.31 5.44 1.96
CA ALA A 200 -17.47 5.49 1.08
C ALA A 200 -17.74 4.17 0.33
N ASP A 201 -16.79 3.21 0.30
CA ASP A 201 -16.99 1.91 -0.35
C ASP A 201 -17.62 0.90 0.63
N PRO A 202 -18.91 0.55 0.47
CA PRO A 202 -19.59 -0.35 1.39
C PRO A 202 -19.02 -1.77 1.39
N ILE A 203 -18.37 -2.20 0.30
CA ILE A 203 -17.76 -3.54 0.21
C ILE A 203 -16.50 -3.59 1.06
N VAL A 204 -15.67 -2.55 1.00
CA VAL A 204 -14.45 -2.43 1.84
C VAL A 204 -14.84 -2.35 3.31
N MET A 205 -15.85 -1.54 3.64
CA MET A 205 -16.29 -1.38 5.02
C MET A 205 -16.99 -2.64 5.57
N TRP A 206 -17.72 -3.38 4.73
CA TRP A 206 -18.24 -4.71 5.07
C TRP A 206 -17.12 -5.68 5.41
N GLN A 207 -16.08 -5.76 4.58
CA GLN A 207 -14.95 -6.64 4.82
C GLN A 207 -14.17 -6.25 6.08
N LYS A 208 -13.96 -4.94 6.31
CA LYS A 208 -13.36 -4.42 7.55
C LYS A 208 -14.15 -4.87 8.80
N ARG A 209 -15.48 -4.74 8.78
CA ARG A 209 -16.33 -5.10 9.92
C ARG A 209 -16.34 -6.61 10.20
N LEU A 210 -16.31 -7.42 9.15
CA LEU A 210 -16.40 -8.88 9.24
C LEU A 210 -15.05 -9.57 9.03
N TYR A 211 -13.93 -8.86 9.17
CA TYR A 211 -12.63 -9.40 8.77
C TYR A 211 -12.28 -10.69 9.51
N VAL A 212 -12.54 -10.78 10.82
CA VAL A 212 -12.23 -11.97 11.63
C VAL A 212 -12.99 -13.22 11.14
N PRO A 213 -14.34 -13.21 11.03
CA PRO A 213 -15.04 -14.37 10.48
C PRO A 213 -14.70 -14.64 9.02
N LEU A 214 -14.50 -13.60 8.20
CA LEU A 214 -14.09 -13.79 6.80
C LEU A 214 -12.69 -14.41 6.69
N PHE A 215 -11.76 -14.05 7.56
CA PHE A 215 -10.44 -14.66 7.66
C PHE A 215 -10.55 -16.16 7.99
N ALA A 216 -11.33 -16.49 9.03
CA ALA A 216 -11.57 -17.89 9.39
C ALA A 216 -12.16 -18.72 8.24
N ILE A 217 -13.05 -18.13 7.43
CA ILE A 217 -13.68 -18.81 6.29
C ILE A 217 -12.72 -18.91 5.10
N PHE A 218 -12.17 -17.79 4.64
CA PHE A 218 -11.47 -17.71 3.35
C PHE A 218 -9.97 -18.04 3.45
N VAL A 219 -9.35 -17.87 4.60
CA VAL A 219 -7.92 -18.17 4.81
C VAL A 219 -7.71 -19.57 5.37
N ILE A 220 -8.65 -20.05 6.20
CA ILE A 220 -8.55 -21.34 6.90
C ILE A 220 -9.55 -22.34 6.34
N ALA A 221 -10.85 -22.15 6.58
CA ALA A 221 -11.84 -23.19 6.39
C ALA A 221 -11.96 -23.66 4.93
N ILE A 222 -12.18 -22.75 3.98
CA ILE A 222 -12.32 -23.11 2.57
C ILE A 222 -11.04 -23.75 2.02
N PRO A 223 -9.84 -23.13 2.16
CA PRO A 223 -8.62 -23.76 1.67
C PRO A 223 -8.42 -25.17 2.25
N VAL A 224 -8.57 -25.36 3.57
CA VAL A 224 -8.30 -26.63 4.25
C VAL A 224 -9.35 -27.71 3.98
N LEU A 225 -10.64 -27.34 3.93
CA LEU A 225 -11.74 -28.32 3.81
C LEU A 225 -11.94 -28.81 2.38
N VAL A 226 -11.54 -28.04 1.36
CA VAL A 226 -11.68 -28.45 -0.04
C VAL A 226 -10.90 -29.75 -0.33
N PRO A 227 -9.59 -29.87 -0.06
CA PRO A 227 -8.87 -31.13 -0.23
C PRO A 227 -9.41 -32.28 0.58
N TRP A 228 -9.75 -32.00 1.83
CA TRP A 228 -10.27 -33.01 2.73
C TRP A 228 -11.57 -33.62 2.21
N TYR A 229 -12.48 -32.78 1.68
CA TYR A 229 -13.78 -33.24 1.20
C TYR A 229 -13.72 -33.81 -0.22
N PHE A 230 -13.07 -33.14 -1.16
CA PHE A 230 -13.18 -33.47 -2.59
C PHE A 230 -12.21 -34.55 -3.06
N TRP A 231 -11.06 -34.72 -2.40
CA TRP A 231 -10.09 -35.74 -2.77
C TRP A 231 -9.42 -36.42 -1.59
N ASP A 232 -10.11 -36.46 -0.44
CA ASP A 232 -9.78 -37.27 0.73
C ASP A 232 -8.34 -37.09 1.22
N GLU A 233 -7.89 -35.83 1.28
CA GLU A 233 -6.65 -35.44 1.93
C GLU A 233 -6.83 -35.43 3.46
N GLY A 234 -5.82 -35.87 4.22
CA GLY A 234 -5.92 -35.81 5.68
C GLY A 234 -6.07 -34.37 6.18
N LEU A 235 -6.93 -34.14 7.19
CA LEU A 235 -7.17 -32.80 7.75
C LEU A 235 -5.88 -32.16 8.30
N TRP A 236 -5.01 -32.97 8.90
CA TRP A 236 -3.72 -32.52 9.42
C TRP A 236 -2.81 -32.02 8.29
N GLN A 237 -2.65 -32.81 7.24
CA GLN A 237 -1.88 -32.45 6.04
C GLN A 237 -2.45 -31.19 5.38
N SER A 238 -3.77 -31.16 5.18
CA SER A 238 -4.48 -30.04 4.58
C SER A 238 -4.28 -28.75 5.38
N PHE A 239 -4.35 -28.81 6.70
CA PHE A 239 -4.12 -27.66 7.59
C PHE A 239 -2.70 -27.10 7.45
N TRP A 240 -1.68 -27.94 7.59
CA TRP A 240 -0.29 -27.47 7.55
C TRP A 240 0.14 -27.00 6.17
N VAL A 241 -0.39 -27.60 5.10
CA VAL A 241 -0.07 -27.17 3.74
C VAL A 241 -0.87 -25.92 3.33
N LEU A 242 -2.18 -25.87 3.57
CA LEU A 242 -3.03 -24.83 2.97
C LEU A 242 -3.35 -23.65 3.87
N PHE A 243 -3.42 -23.87 5.17
CA PHE A 243 -3.42 -22.75 6.08
C PHE A 243 -1.99 -22.29 6.31
N ASN A 244 -1.12 -23.10 6.89
CA ASN A 244 0.16 -22.60 7.40
C ASN A 244 1.20 -22.30 6.29
N CYS A 245 1.64 -23.32 5.54
CA CYS A 245 2.67 -23.18 4.51
C CYS A 245 2.26 -22.23 3.38
N ARG A 246 1.07 -22.44 2.78
CA ARG A 246 0.55 -21.55 1.74
C ARG A 246 0.41 -20.10 2.22
N PHE A 247 -0.02 -19.85 3.47
CA PHE A 247 -0.09 -18.49 4.00
C PHE A 247 1.29 -17.87 4.12
N CYS A 248 2.25 -18.62 4.69
CA CYS A 248 3.63 -18.18 4.80
C CYS A 248 4.24 -17.82 3.44
N VAL A 249 4.06 -18.68 2.43
CA VAL A 249 4.54 -18.43 1.05
C VAL A 249 3.90 -17.16 0.49
N THR A 250 2.59 -16.99 0.66
CA THR A 250 1.87 -15.79 0.18
C THR A 250 2.40 -14.51 0.84
N LEU A 251 2.69 -14.56 2.15
CA LEU A 251 3.26 -13.44 2.90
C LEU A 251 4.68 -13.12 2.40
N ASN A 252 5.56 -14.12 2.28
CA ASN A 252 6.94 -13.90 1.86
C ASN A 252 7.03 -13.34 0.43
N ILE A 253 6.16 -13.80 -0.49
CA ILE A 253 6.07 -13.23 -1.84
C ILE A 253 5.75 -11.72 -1.77
N ALA A 254 4.77 -11.33 -0.97
CA ALA A 254 4.44 -9.91 -0.80
C ALA A 254 5.58 -9.13 -0.11
N PHE A 255 6.21 -9.72 0.89
CA PHE A 255 7.32 -9.10 1.62
C PHE A 255 8.58 -8.91 0.77
N PHE A 256 8.78 -9.71 -0.29
CA PHE A 256 9.86 -9.46 -1.24
C PHE A 256 9.67 -8.15 -2.03
N VAL A 257 8.43 -7.68 -2.20
CA VAL A 257 8.18 -6.36 -2.81
C VAL A 257 8.73 -5.27 -1.88
N ASN A 258 8.42 -5.33 -0.59
CA ASN A 258 8.88 -4.35 0.41
C ASN A 258 10.41 -4.40 0.62
N SER A 259 11.03 -5.56 0.48
CA SER A 259 12.47 -5.74 0.76
C SER A 259 13.31 -5.77 -0.51
N ILE A 260 13.24 -6.85 -1.30
CA ILE A 260 14.07 -7.03 -2.49
C ILE A 260 13.83 -5.91 -3.51
N ALA A 261 12.56 -5.54 -3.75
CA ALA A 261 12.21 -4.51 -4.73
C ALA A 261 12.50 -3.07 -4.25
N HIS A 262 13.11 -2.89 -3.08
CA HIS A 262 13.70 -1.63 -2.62
C HIS A 262 15.25 -1.67 -2.53
N MET A 263 15.86 -2.83 -2.72
CA MET A 263 17.29 -3.03 -2.43
C MET A 263 18.10 -3.52 -3.62
N TRP A 264 17.60 -4.48 -4.40
CA TRP A 264 18.39 -5.19 -5.42
C TRP A 264 17.69 -5.22 -6.78
N GLY A 265 18.20 -4.42 -7.71
CA GLY A 265 17.71 -4.29 -9.06
C GLY A 265 18.17 -2.97 -9.69
N ASN A 266 17.57 -2.61 -10.82
CA ASN A 266 17.93 -1.40 -11.56
C ASN A 266 16.92 -0.27 -11.31
N ARG A 267 17.28 0.98 -11.61
CA ARG A 267 16.46 2.18 -11.42
C ARG A 267 16.31 3.01 -12.71
N PRO A 268 15.71 2.42 -13.76
CA PRO A 268 15.68 3.02 -15.09
C PRO A 268 14.88 4.32 -15.17
N TYR A 269 13.95 4.60 -14.24
CA TYR A 269 13.07 5.77 -14.28
C TYR A 269 13.49 6.87 -13.29
N ASP A 270 13.90 6.47 -12.08
CA ASP A 270 14.43 7.41 -11.09
C ASP A 270 15.46 6.75 -10.17
N LYS A 271 16.73 7.16 -10.29
CA LYS A 271 17.85 6.67 -9.50
C LYS A 271 17.91 7.25 -8.09
N ASN A 272 17.12 8.28 -7.79
CA ASN A 272 17.16 9.00 -6.51
C ASN A 272 16.20 8.41 -5.47
N ILE A 273 15.43 7.38 -5.83
CA ILE A 273 14.54 6.64 -4.92
C ILE A 273 15.07 5.21 -4.74
N SER A 274 14.80 4.58 -3.60
CA SER A 274 15.22 3.19 -3.33
C SER A 274 14.59 2.13 -4.23
N PRO A 275 13.28 2.18 -4.59
CA PRO A 275 12.59 1.18 -5.41
C PRO A 275 13.34 0.80 -6.69
N VAL A 276 13.35 -0.50 -7.01
CA VAL A 276 14.10 -1.08 -8.13
C VAL A 276 13.22 -2.00 -8.98
N GLU A 277 13.59 -2.14 -10.25
CA GLU A 277 13.06 -3.17 -11.13
C GLU A 277 13.74 -4.51 -10.83
N ASN A 278 12.96 -5.52 -10.48
CA ASN A 278 13.44 -6.87 -10.19
C ASN A 278 12.57 -7.94 -10.88
N PHE A 279 13.17 -8.64 -11.84
CA PHE A 279 12.51 -9.67 -12.63
C PHE A 279 12.00 -10.87 -11.78
N ALA A 280 12.78 -11.32 -10.80
CA ALA A 280 12.39 -12.44 -9.95
C ALA A 280 11.18 -12.10 -9.08
N VAL A 281 11.17 -10.88 -8.51
CA VAL A 281 9.99 -10.37 -7.79
C VAL A 281 8.80 -10.24 -8.73
N SER A 282 8.99 -9.77 -9.95
CA SER A 282 7.89 -9.65 -10.93
C SER A 282 7.24 -11.00 -11.24
N MET A 283 8.03 -12.06 -11.39
CA MET A 283 7.50 -13.41 -11.62
C MET A 283 6.75 -13.93 -10.39
N ALA A 284 7.31 -13.74 -9.18
CA ALA A 284 6.71 -14.26 -7.95
C ALA A 284 5.44 -13.48 -7.53
N ALA A 285 5.45 -12.15 -7.70
CA ALA A 285 4.41 -11.22 -7.27
C ALA A 285 3.53 -10.71 -8.42
N LEU A 286 3.36 -11.49 -9.49
CA LEU A 286 2.39 -11.26 -10.57
C LEU A 286 2.53 -9.91 -11.31
N GLY A 287 3.73 -9.33 -11.34
CA GLY A 287 4.01 -8.06 -12.01
C GLY A 287 4.43 -6.92 -11.10
N GLU A 288 4.39 -7.09 -9.78
CA GLU A 288 4.77 -6.02 -8.84
C GLU A 288 6.29 -5.85 -8.63
N GLY A 289 7.11 -6.53 -9.43
CA GLY A 289 8.57 -6.38 -9.41
C GLY A 289 9.08 -5.17 -10.18
N TRP A 290 8.24 -4.50 -10.97
CA TRP A 290 8.57 -3.27 -11.69
C TRP A 290 8.41 -2.05 -10.77
N HIS A 291 9.14 -2.09 -9.66
CA HIS A 291 8.87 -1.25 -8.49
C HIS A 291 9.41 0.18 -8.65
N ASN A 292 10.49 0.38 -9.42
CA ASN A 292 10.98 1.72 -9.75
C ASN A 292 9.95 2.46 -10.63
N TYR A 293 9.40 1.79 -11.65
CA TYR A 293 8.31 2.34 -12.47
C TYR A 293 7.12 2.69 -11.59
N HIS A 294 6.69 1.74 -10.77
CA HIS A 294 5.52 1.89 -9.93
C HIS A 294 5.61 3.07 -8.96
N HIS A 295 6.74 3.25 -8.27
CA HIS A 295 6.92 4.38 -7.35
C HIS A 295 7.03 5.72 -8.08
N VAL A 296 7.52 5.74 -9.32
CA VAL A 296 7.57 6.95 -10.15
C VAL A 296 6.18 7.30 -10.71
N PHE A 297 5.38 6.29 -11.07
CA PHE A 297 4.06 6.43 -11.67
C PHE A 297 3.00 5.60 -10.92
N PRO A 298 2.69 5.95 -9.66
CA PRO A 298 1.86 5.11 -8.79
C PRO A 298 0.41 4.99 -9.26
N TYR A 299 -0.04 5.87 -10.15
CA TYR A 299 -1.40 5.86 -10.68
C TYR A 299 -1.58 5.00 -11.94
N ASP A 300 -0.50 4.44 -12.50
CA ASP A 300 -0.60 3.57 -13.68
C ASP A 300 -1.19 2.20 -13.31
N TYR A 301 -2.29 1.81 -13.95
CA TYR A 301 -2.97 0.54 -13.64
C TYR A 301 -2.16 -0.70 -14.02
N LYS A 302 -1.19 -0.55 -14.92
CA LYS A 302 -0.32 -1.64 -15.32
C LYS A 302 0.82 -1.85 -14.33
N THR A 303 1.20 -0.83 -13.55
CA THR A 303 2.37 -0.81 -12.66
C THR A 303 3.70 -1.16 -13.35
N ALA A 304 3.73 -1.12 -14.68
CA ALA A 304 4.90 -1.42 -15.51
C ALA A 304 4.75 -0.75 -16.88
N GLU A 305 5.88 -0.39 -17.49
CA GLU A 305 5.92 0.08 -18.89
C GLU A 305 5.66 -1.04 -19.91
N LEU A 306 5.78 -2.31 -19.51
CA LEU A 306 5.76 -3.46 -20.43
C LEU A 306 4.54 -3.50 -21.37
N GLY A 307 4.80 -3.83 -22.64
CA GLY A 307 3.78 -4.00 -23.68
C GLY A 307 3.08 -5.37 -23.73
N HIS A 308 3.45 -6.34 -22.89
CA HIS A 308 2.89 -7.70 -22.92
C HIS A 308 2.63 -8.29 -21.53
N TYR A 309 1.71 -9.26 -21.45
CA TYR A 309 1.21 -9.85 -20.19
C TYR A 309 2.15 -10.87 -19.51
N SER A 310 3.22 -11.31 -20.17
CA SER A 310 4.04 -12.46 -19.74
C SER A 310 4.65 -12.29 -18.34
N LEU A 311 4.88 -11.05 -17.90
CA LEU A 311 5.43 -10.71 -16.59
C LEU A 311 4.46 -9.87 -15.76
N ASN A 312 3.19 -9.77 -16.18
CA ASN A 312 2.17 -8.95 -15.54
C ASN A 312 0.77 -9.52 -15.74
N LEU A 313 0.54 -10.69 -15.12
CA LEU A 313 -0.74 -11.39 -15.18
C LEU A 313 -1.88 -10.56 -14.58
N THR A 314 -1.57 -9.68 -13.63
CA THR A 314 -2.55 -8.77 -13.03
C THR A 314 -3.11 -7.78 -14.03
N THR A 315 -2.27 -7.22 -14.91
CA THR A 315 -2.75 -6.36 -16.00
C THR A 315 -3.68 -7.11 -16.95
N ALA A 316 -3.32 -8.36 -17.33
CA ALA A 316 -4.18 -9.19 -18.17
C ALA A 316 -5.55 -9.47 -17.52
N PHE A 317 -5.56 -9.71 -16.20
CA PHE A 317 -6.78 -9.87 -15.43
C PHE A 317 -7.65 -8.60 -15.48
N ILE A 318 -7.05 -7.43 -15.24
CA ILE A 318 -7.77 -6.15 -15.28
C ILE A 318 -8.33 -5.89 -16.69
N ASP A 319 -7.54 -6.13 -17.74
CA ASP A 319 -7.94 -5.93 -19.13
C ASP A 319 -9.09 -6.86 -19.55
N PHE A 320 -9.10 -8.10 -19.08
CA PHE A 320 -10.23 -9.02 -19.26
C PHE A 320 -11.52 -8.45 -18.63
N PHE A 321 -11.44 -7.95 -17.39
CA PHE A 321 -12.61 -7.34 -16.75
C PHE A 321 -12.97 -5.97 -17.34
N ALA A 322 -12.03 -5.26 -17.97
CA ALA A 322 -12.30 -4.05 -18.71
C ALA A 322 -13.09 -4.37 -19.99
N TRP A 323 -12.70 -5.42 -20.71
CA TRP A 323 -13.44 -5.95 -21.86
C TRP A 323 -14.86 -6.40 -21.48
N LEU A 324 -15.05 -7.04 -20.32
CA LEU A 324 -16.38 -7.35 -19.76
C LEU A 324 -17.18 -6.11 -19.31
N GLY A 325 -16.56 -4.94 -19.27
CA GLY A 325 -17.15 -3.69 -18.79
C GLY A 325 -17.34 -3.63 -17.26
N TRP A 326 -16.60 -4.46 -16.51
CA TRP A 326 -16.60 -4.45 -15.04
C TRP A 326 -15.48 -3.59 -14.46
N ALA A 327 -14.34 -3.48 -15.17
CA ALA A 327 -13.32 -2.47 -14.95
C ALA A 327 -13.45 -1.35 -16.00
N TYR A 328 -13.07 -0.12 -15.64
CA TYR A 328 -13.10 1.04 -16.53
C TYR A 328 -12.19 2.15 -15.98
N ASP A 329 -11.97 3.21 -16.76
CA ASP A 329 -11.13 4.36 -16.35
C ASP A 329 -9.70 3.91 -15.96
N CYS A 330 -9.15 2.96 -16.71
CA CYS A 330 -7.81 2.41 -16.51
C CYS A 330 -6.76 3.46 -16.92
N LYS A 331 -6.03 4.01 -15.95
CA LYS A 331 -5.07 5.10 -16.16
C LYS A 331 -3.72 4.55 -16.59
N THR A 332 -3.16 5.07 -17.67
CA THR A 332 -1.81 4.75 -18.13
C THR A 332 -0.97 6.01 -18.32
N VAL A 333 0.32 5.89 -18.10
CA VAL A 333 1.28 6.96 -18.41
C VAL A 333 1.53 7.01 -19.92
N SER A 334 1.61 8.21 -20.48
CA SER A 334 2.00 8.40 -21.89
C SER A 334 3.49 8.10 -22.08
N GLU A 335 3.86 7.49 -23.21
CA GLU A 335 5.27 7.22 -23.55
C GLU A 335 6.17 8.45 -23.46
N GLU A 336 5.70 9.62 -23.90
CA GLU A 336 6.47 10.87 -23.81
C GLU A 336 6.81 11.25 -22.35
N MET A 337 5.88 11.04 -21.42
CA MET A 337 6.14 11.30 -20.01
C MET A 337 7.16 10.30 -19.44
N ILE A 338 7.10 9.04 -19.84
CA ILE A 338 8.08 8.02 -19.46
C ILE A 338 9.47 8.42 -19.97
N ARG A 339 9.61 8.71 -21.27
CA ARG A 339 10.88 9.14 -21.88
C ARG A 339 11.47 10.36 -21.19
N ARG A 340 10.66 11.39 -20.92
CA ARG A 340 11.12 12.58 -20.18
C ARG A 340 11.60 12.25 -18.77
N ARG A 341 10.94 11.32 -18.08
CA ARG A 341 11.34 10.93 -16.72
C ARG A 341 12.64 10.12 -16.72
N VAL A 342 12.77 9.16 -17.64
CA VAL A 342 14.00 8.38 -17.86
C VAL A 342 15.17 9.32 -18.16
N HIS A 343 15.04 10.26 -19.09
CA HIS A 343 16.11 11.21 -19.42
C HIS A 343 16.50 12.09 -18.22
N ARG A 344 15.51 12.52 -17.42
CA ARG A 344 15.76 13.43 -16.29
C ARG A 344 16.41 12.74 -15.09
N SER A 345 15.99 11.52 -14.77
CA SER A 345 16.34 10.88 -13.49
C SER A 345 16.71 9.41 -13.56
N GLY A 346 16.66 8.77 -14.73
CA GLY A 346 17.04 7.37 -14.89
C GLY A 346 18.51 7.11 -14.57
N ASP A 347 18.82 5.87 -14.20
CA ASP A 347 20.18 5.39 -13.96
C ASP A 347 20.93 4.95 -15.23
N GLY A 348 20.30 5.07 -16.41
CA GLY A 348 20.85 4.64 -17.69
C GLY A 348 20.60 3.16 -18.05
N SER A 349 19.90 2.41 -17.20
CA SER A 349 19.54 1.00 -17.46
C SER A 349 18.21 0.82 -18.21
N HIS A 350 17.50 1.91 -18.50
CA HIS A 350 16.24 1.87 -19.23
C HIS A 350 16.46 1.26 -20.61
N ARG A 351 15.61 0.29 -20.99
CA ARG A 351 15.73 -0.40 -22.27
C ARG A 351 15.29 0.54 -23.38
N LEU A 352 16.23 1.31 -23.92
CA LEU A 352 16.13 1.78 -25.29
C LEU A 352 16.20 0.52 -26.17
N TRP A 353 15.05 0.04 -26.63
CA TRP A 353 15.01 -1.01 -27.65
C TRP A 353 15.84 -0.53 -28.84
N GLY A 354 16.81 -1.33 -29.28
CA GLY A 354 17.76 -0.92 -30.33
C GLY A 354 19.04 -0.23 -29.86
N TRP A 355 19.28 0.08 -28.58
CA TRP A 355 20.48 0.84 -28.20
C TRP A 355 21.80 0.06 -28.42
N GLY A 356 22.53 0.43 -29.48
CA GLY A 356 23.77 -0.22 -29.89
C GLY A 356 23.60 -1.40 -30.84
N ASP A 357 22.37 -1.66 -31.32
CA ASP A 357 22.12 -2.63 -32.38
C ASP A 357 22.70 -2.12 -33.72
N LYS A 358 23.17 -3.03 -34.56
CA LYS A 358 23.84 -2.67 -35.83
C LYS A 358 22.86 -2.23 -36.92
N ASP A 359 21.59 -2.49 -36.71
CA ASP A 359 20.48 -2.37 -37.66
C ASP A 359 19.46 -1.29 -37.24
N ILE A 360 19.85 -0.39 -36.33
CA ILE A 360 19.02 0.77 -35.97
C ILE A 360 18.81 1.64 -37.22
N PRO A 361 17.55 1.98 -37.57
CA PRO A 361 17.26 2.96 -38.61
C PRO A 361 17.93 4.32 -38.32
N GLU A 362 18.39 4.99 -39.37
CA GLU A 362 19.11 6.28 -39.26
C GLU A 362 18.25 7.41 -38.66
N GLU A 363 16.93 7.28 -38.71
CA GLU A 363 15.96 8.16 -38.03
C GLU A 363 15.96 7.92 -36.52
N ASP A 364 15.92 6.66 -36.09
CA ASP A 364 15.98 6.29 -34.68
C ASP A 364 17.34 6.67 -34.07
N LEU A 365 18.46 6.52 -34.80
CA LEU A 365 19.79 6.97 -34.35
C LEU A 365 19.84 8.48 -34.05
N ARG A 366 19.16 9.30 -34.85
CA ARG A 366 19.08 10.75 -34.64
C ARG A 366 18.22 11.12 -33.44
N ASP A 367 17.13 10.38 -33.24
CA ASP A 367 16.31 10.53 -32.04
C ASP A 367 17.09 10.08 -30.79
N LEU A 368 17.88 8.99 -30.87
CA LEU A 368 18.76 8.51 -29.81
C LEU A 368 19.85 9.52 -29.44
N GLU A 369 20.43 10.24 -30.42
CA GLU A 369 21.40 11.32 -30.17
C GLU A 369 20.80 12.46 -29.32
N SER A 370 19.49 12.72 -29.45
CA SER A 370 18.78 13.69 -28.61
C SER A 370 18.51 13.20 -27.17
N VAL A 371 18.69 11.90 -26.91
CA VAL A 371 18.53 11.26 -25.60
C VAL A 371 19.86 11.15 -24.85
N ILE A 372 21.00 11.34 -25.52
CA ILE A 372 22.33 11.32 -24.88
C ILE A 372 22.52 12.63 -24.10
N PRO A 373 22.71 12.60 -22.77
CA PRO A 373 23.19 13.79 -22.07
C PRO A 373 24.59 14.09 -22.60
N SER A 374 24.79 15.32 -23.11
CA SER A 374 26.08 15.75 -23.65
C SER A 374 27.19 15.42 -22.65
N LYS A 375 28.26 14.76 -23.11
CA LYS A 375 29.39 14.32 -22.28
C LYS A 375 30.17 15.46 -21.59
N ASP A 376 29.74 16.70 -21.76
CA ASP A 376 30.31 17.90 -21.15
C ASP A 376 29.26 18.62 -20.28
N GLN A 377 28.91 18.05 -19.12
CA GLN A 377 28.34 18.77 -17.97
C GLN A 377 28.81 18.20 -16.64
#